data_AF-A0A529K6V0-F1
#
_entry.id   AF-A0A529K6V0-F1
#
_cell.length_a   1.000
_cell.length_b   1.000
_cell.length_c   1.000
_cell.angle_alpha   90.00
_cell.angle_beta   90.00
_cell.angle_gamma   90.00
#
_symmetry.space_group_name_H-M   'P 1'
#
loop_
_entity.id
_entity.type
_entity.pdbx_description
1 polymer ?
#
loop_
_entity_poly.entity_id
_entity_poly.type
_entity_poly.pdbx_seq_one_letter_code
_entity_poly.pdbx_strand_id
1 'polypeptide(L)'
;MSWLGGNSDASSRRSGIMTVLDVGSSKVCCVVAKLKPREDGMLLRGRSHRIQVIGIGHQKSQGVKSGVVIDLDRAEHAIRLAVDAAERMAGLTVDSLIVN
;
A
#
# COMPACT_ATOMS: atom_id res chain seq x y z
N MET A 1 39.45 5.89 8.80
CA MET A 1 39.08 4.99 7.69
C MET A 1 37.64 4.52 7.92
N SER A 2 36.75 4.85 6.98
CA SER A 2 35.36 4.38 6.82
C SER A 2 34.34 4.64 7.95
N TRP A 3 33.54 5.71 7.81
CA TRP A 3 32.30 5.99 8.57
C TRP A 3 31.09 6.25 7.64
N LEU A 4 31.11 5.72 6.41
CA LEU A 4 30.01 5.88 5.45
C LEU A 4 29.64 4.53 4.83
N GLY A 5 29.22 3.60 5.67
CA GLY A 5 28.55 2.36 5.24
C GLY A 5 27.07 2.64 5.00
N GLY A 6 26.72 3.01 3.77
CA GLY A 6 25.35 3.26 3.35
C GLY A 6 24.46 2.02 3.55
N ASN A 7 23.49 2.14 4.45
CA ASN A 7 22.50 1.11 4.80
C ASN A 7 21.45 0.84 3.68
N SER A 8 21.68 1.35 2.47
CA SER A 8 20.68 1.45 1.38
C SER A 8 20.69 0.27 0.40
N ASP A 9 21.75 -0.54 0.36
CA ASP A 9 21.93 -1.59 -0.67
C ASP A 9 21.42 -2.99 -0.24
N ALA A 10 21.01 -3.14 1.02
CA ALA A 10 20.42 -4.38 1.53
C ALA A 10 18.89 -4.42 1.32
N SER A 11 18.22 -3.28 1.34
CA SER A 11 16.75 -3.20 1.18
C SER A 11 16.31 -3.35 -0.28
N SER A 12 17.14 -2.95 -1.24
CA SER A 12 16.91 -3.08 -2.69
C SER A 12 16.83 -4.54 -3.17
N ARG A 13 17.32 -5.49 -2.36
CA ARG A 13 17.44 -6.92 -2.71
C ARG A 13 16.40 -7.82 -2.04
N ARG A 14 15.50 -7.29 -1.20
CA ARG A 14 14.52 -8.10 -0.49
C ARG A 14 13.15 -7.98 -1.13
N SER A 15 12.51 -9.13 -1.38
CA SER A 15 11.09 -9.12 -1.69
C SER A 15 10.29 -8.70 -0.46
N GLY A 16 9.16 -8.04 -0.68
CA GLY A 16 8.30 -7.56 0.40
C GLY A 16 6.84 -7.47 -0.02
N ILE A 17 5.96 -7.27 0.97
CA ILE A 17 4.56 -6.91 0.75
C ILE A 17 4.43 -5.41 1.00
N MET A 18 3.66 -4.74 0.16
CA MET A 18 3.30 -3.35 0.32
C MET A 18 1.80 -3.21 0.16
N THR A 19 1.16 -2.57 1.12
CA THR A 19 -0.27 -2.28 1.09
C THR A 19 -0.47 -0.77 1.10
N VAL A 20 -1.35 -0.29 0.23
CA VAL A 20 -1.69 1.13 0.10
C VAL A 20 -3.20 1.30 0.18
N LEU A 21 -3.64 2.31 0.92
CA LEU A 21 -5.02 2.73 1.07
C LEU A 21 -5.17 4.16 0.54
N ASP A 22 -6.18 4.39 -0.29
CA ASP A 22 -6.61 5.71 -0.74
C ASP A 22 -8.02 5.98 -0.23
N VAL A 23 -8.20 7.09 0.49
CA VAL A 23 -9.47 7.48 1.10
C VAL A 23 -10.00 8.74 0.42
N GLY A 24 -10.68 8.55 -0.71
CA GLY A 24 -11.35 9.63 -1.41
C GLY A 24 -12.75 9.92 -0.89
N SER A 25 -13.29 11.11 -1.21
CA SER A 25 -14.70 11.44 -0.92
C SER A 25 -15.71 10.65 -1.77
N SER A 26 -15.25 10.01 -2.86
CA SER A 26 -16.11 9.19 -3.74
C SER A 26 -15.88 7.70 -3.56
N LYS A 27 -14.63 7.30 -3.29
CA LYS A 27 -14.20 5.90 -3.26
C LYS A 27 -13.10 5.71 -2.22
N VAL A 28 -13.18 4.62 -1.48
CA VAL A 28 -12.07 4.08 -0.69
C VAL A 28 -11.49 2.90 -1.46
N CYS A 29 -10.17 2.83 -1.62
CA CYS A 29 -9.49 1.78 -2.37
C CYS A 29 -8.27 1.26 -1.62
N CYS A 30 -8.13 -0.05 -1.49
CA CYS A 30 -6.98 -0.73 -0.91
C CYS A 30 -6.33 -1.63 -1.95
N VAL A 31 -4.99 -1.59 -2.04
CA VAL A 31 -4.20 -2.41 -2.95
C VAL A 31 -3.08 -3.09 -2.18
N VAL A 32 -2.96 -4.40 -2.33
CA VAL A 32 -1.86 -5.22 -1.80
C VAL A 32 -0.98 -5.66 -2.95
N ALA A 33 0.32 -5.42 -2.84
CA ALA A 33 1.29 -5.75 -3.86
C ALA A 33 2.50 -6.48 -3.30
N LYS A 34 3.01 -7.44 -4.08
CA LYS A 34 4.30 -8.08 -3.86
C LYS A 34 5.38 -7.29 -4.61
N LEU A 35 6.36 -6.80 -3.88
CA LEU A 35 7.54 -6.16 -4.41
C LEU A 35 8.63 -7.21 -4.66
N LYS A 36 9.17 -7.25 -5.87
CA LYS A 36 10.29 -8.13 -6.25
C LYS A 36 11.46 -7.29 -6.74
N PRO A 37 12.71 -7.54 -6.28
CA PRO A 37 13.88 -6.81 -6.75
C PRO A 37 13.98 -6.82 -8.27
N ARG A 38 14.44 -5.70 -8.83
CA ARG A 38 14.73 -5.54 -10.25
C ARG A 38 16.22 -5.69 -10.49
N GLU A 39 16.58 -6.55 -11.44
CA GLU A 39 17.96 -6.66 -11.93
C GLU A 39 18.46 -5.32 -12.52
N ASP A 40 17.58 -4.55 -13.15
CA ASP A 40 17.85 -3.23 -13.74
C ASP A 40 17.57 -2.05 -12.77
N GLY A 41 17.28 -2.33 -11.49
CA GLY A 41 16.82 -1.36 -10.50
C GLY A 41 17.81 -0.24 -10.16
N MET A 42 19.05 -0.32 -10.67
CA MET A 42 20.11 0.68 -10.51
C MET A 42 20.05 1.81 -11.55
N LEU A 43 19.27 1.65 -12.63
CA LEU A 43 19.21 2.63 -13.72
C LEU A 43 18.26 3.80 -13.44
N LEU A 44 17.28 3.62 -12.55
CA LEU A 44 16.28 4.63 -12.20
C LEU A 44 16.21 4.81 -10.67
N ARG A 45 16.66 5.96 -10.17
CA ARG A 45 16.62 6.29 -8.74
C ARG A 45 15.21 6.10 -8.17
N GLY A 46 15.10 5.34 -7.08
CA GLY A 46 13.84 5.09 -6.38
C GLY A 46 12.96 3.97 -6.96
N ARG A 47 13.34 3.33 -8.08
CA ARG A 47 12.58 2.22 -8.70
C ARG A 47 13.34 0.89 -8.64
N SER A 48 13.63 0.44 -7.43
CA SER A 48 14.37 -0.79 -7.16
C SER A 48 13.58 -2.09 -7.33
N HIS A 49 12.24 -2.03 -7.37
CA HIS A 49 11.37 -3.21 -7.38
C HIS A 49 10.34 -3.19 -8.52
N ARG A 50 10.01 -4.39 -9.02
CA ARG A 50 8.81 -4.67 -9.81
C ARG A 50 7.66 -4.88 -8.85
N ILE A 51 6.50 -4.33 -9.21
CA ILE A 51 5.28 -4.42 -8.42
C ILE A 51 4.38 -5.46 -9.08
N GLN A 52 3.96 -6.45 -8.31
CA GLN A 52 2.92 -7.39 -8.70
C GLN A 52 1.72 -7.19 -7.77
N VAL A 53 0.61 -6.66 -8.29
CA VAL A 53 -0.63 -6.54 -7.51
C VAL A 53 -1.18 -7.94 -7.27
N ILE A 54 -1.49 -8.24 -6.01
CA ILE A 54 -2.00 -9.55 -5.56
C ILE A 54 -3.36 -9.41 -4.85
N GLY A 55 -3.71 -8.22 -4.37
CA GLY A 55 -5.00 -7.92 -3.72
C GLY A 55 -5.53 -6.55 -4.12
N ILE A 56 -6.83 -6.45 -4.38
CA ILE A 56 -7.52 -5.18 -4.63
C ILE A 56 -8.87 -5.24 -3.91
N GLY A 57 -9.20 -4.18 -3.19
CA GLY A 57 -10.50 -3.97 -2.60
C GLY A 57 -10.91 -2.52 -2.76
N HIS A 58 -12.19 -2.27 -2.99
CA HIS A 58 -12.70 -0.90 -3.06
C HIS A 58 -14.14 -0.84 -2.60
N GLN A 59 -14.52 0.33 -2.08
CA GLN A 59 -15.87 0.62 -1.62
C GLN A 59 -16.27 2.03 -2.01
N LYS A 60 -17.57 2.24 -2.16
CA LYS A 60 -18.11 3.61 -2.23
C LYS A 60 -17.79 4.31 -0.91
N SER A 61 -17.25 5.52 -1.00
CA SER A 61 -16.91 6.28 0.20
C SER A 61 -18.17 6.73 0.94
N GLN A 62 -18.16 6.56 2.26
CA GLN A 62 -19.16 7.03 3.19
C GLN A 62 -18.41 7.72 4.34
N GLY A 63 -18.96 8.83 4.86
CA GLY A 63 -18.33 9.53 5.97
C GLY A 63 -17.11 10.38 5.64
N VAL A 64 -16.74 10.52 4.36
CA VAL A 64 -15.70 11.44 3.89
C VAL A 64 -16.28 12.41 2.86
N LYS A 65 -16.04 13.71 3.03
CA LYS A 65 -16.46 14.75 2.08
C LYS A 65 -15.42 15.87 2.01
N SER A 66 -15.05 16.25 0.79
CA SER A 66 -14.03 17.29 0.52
C SER A 66 -12.71 17.05 1.29
N GLY A 67 -12.30 15.78 1.39
CA GLY A 67 -11.08 15.38 2.11
C GLY A 67 -11.18 15.36 3.63
N VAL A 68 -12.36 15.62 4.21
CA VAL A 68 -12.58 15.66 5.66
C VAL A 68 -13.47 14.50 6.08
N VAL A 69 -13.14 13.85 7.20
CA VAL A 69 -14.01 12.87 7.87
C VAL A 69 -15.18 13.61 8.50
N ILE A 70 -16.39 13.38 7.99
CA ILE A 70 -17.64 13.97 8.48
C ILE A 70 -18.48 12.99 9.31
N ASP A 71 -18.20 11.69 9.19
CA ASP A 71 -18.83 10.62 9.96
C ASP A 71 -17.78 9.51 10.12
N LEU A 72 -17.27 9.34 11.34
CA LEU A 72 -16.15 8.44 11.63
C LEU A 72 -16.54 6.97 11.44
N ASP A 73 -17.70 6.57 11.94
CA ASP A 73 -18.15 5.17 11.90
C ASP A 73 -18.39 4.72 10.45
N ARG A 74 -18.95 5.61 9.62
CA ARG A 74 -19.13 5.33 8.19
C ARG A 74 -17.81 5.26 7.43
N ALA A 75 -16.86 6.14 7.74
CA ALA A 75 -15.53 6.13 7.13
C ALA A 75 -14.78 4.86 7.50
N GLU A 76 -14.79 4.49 8.79
CA GLU A 76 -14.24 3.26 9.31
C GLU A 76 -14.82 2.03 8.59
N HIS A 77 -16.15 1.95 8.49
CA HIS A 77 -16.80 0.81 7.86
C HIS A 77 -16.42 0.66 6.38
N ALA A 78 -16.40 1.77 5.63
CA ALA A 78 -15.99 1.78 4.22
C ALA A 78 -14.53 1.34 4.06
N ILE A 79 -13.63 1.79 4.96
CA ILE A 79 -12.23 1.38 4.99
C ILE A 79 -12.09 -0.11 5.30
N ARG A 80 -12.76 -0.59 6.36
CA ARG A 80 -12.72 -1.99 6.78
C ARG A 80 -13.10 -2.92 5.64
N LEU A 81 -14.21 -2.63 4.96
CA LEU A 81 -14.68 -3.43 3.83
C LEU A 81 -13.72 -3.40 2.62
N ALA A 82 -13.08 -2.25 2.35
CA ALA A 82 -12.10 -2.15 1.27
C ALA A 82 -10.81 -2.95 1.59
N VAL A 83 -10.32 -2.88 2.83
CA VAL A 83 -9.14 -3.62 3.27
C VAL A 83 -9.40 -5.13 3.29
N ASP A 84 -10.51 -5.56 3.89
CA ASP A 84 -10.92 -6.96 3.99
C ASP A 84 -11.10 -7.63 2.61
N ALA A 85 -11.63 -6.90 1.62
CA ALA A 85 -11.67 -7.39 0.24
C ALA A 85 -10.29 -7.57 -0.39
N ALA A 86 -9.35 -6.63 -0.14
CA ALA A 86 -7.99 -6.72 -0.65
C ALA A 86 -7.20 -7.87 0.01
N GLU A 87 -7.36 -8.06 1.32
CA GLU A 87 -6.77 -9.15 2.11
C GLU A 87 -7.23 -10.52 1.61
N ARG A 88 -8.55 -10.70 1.45
CA ARG A 88 -9.12 -11.94 0.91
C ARG A 88 -8.56 -12.28 -0.47
N MET A 89 -8.47 -11.28 -1.36
CA MET A 89 -7.94 -11.48 -2.71
C MET A 89 -6.44 -11.80 -2.69
N ALA A 90 -5.68 -11.20 -1.77
CA ALA A 90 -4.26 -11.47 -1.60
C ALA A 90 -3.95 -12.77 -0.84
N GLY A 91 -4.94 -13.33 -0.13
CA GLY A 91 -4.76 -14.51 0.72
C GLY A 91 -3.83 -14.26 1.91
N LEU A 92 -3.80 -13.03 2.43
CA LEU A 92 -2.98 -12.64 3.58
C LEU A 92 -3.69 -11.59 4.42
N THR A 93 -3.28 -11.47 5.68
CA THR A 93 -3.68 -10.38 6.59
C THR A 93 -2.64 -9.27 6.53
N VAL A 94 -3.10 -8.02 6.50
CA VAL A 94 -2.28 -6.81 6.43
C VAL A 94 -2.05 -6.28 7.83
N ASP A 95 -0.79 -6.25 8.28
CA ASP A 95 -0.43 -5.69 9.59
C ASP A 95 -0.29 -4.16 9.57
N SER A 96 0.16 -3.61 8.44
CA SER A 96 0.36 -2.17 8.25
C SER A 96 0.21 -1.79 6.79
N LEU A 97 -0.16 -0.54 6.55
CA LEU A 97 -0.36 0.01 5.22
C LEU A 97 0.01 1.50 5.16
N ILE A 98 0.18 2.01 3.95
CA ILE A 98 0.44 3.42 3.68
C ILE A 98 -0.87 4.08 3.22
N VAL A 99 -1.18 5.27 3.72
CA VAL A 99 -2.34 6.07 3.28
C VAL A 99 -1.86 7.22 2.40
N ASN A 100 -2.61 7.53 1.33
CA ASN A 100 -2.45 8.74 0.51
C ASN A 100 -3.35 9.88 1.02
#